data_AF-A0A957D2A1-F1
#
_entry.id   AF-A0A957D2A1-F1
#
_cell.length_a   1.000
_cell.length_b   1.000
_cell.length_c   1.000
_cell.angle_alpha   90.00
_cell.angle_beta   90.00
_cell.angle_gamma   90.00
#
_symmetry.space_group_name_H-M   'P 1'
#
loop_
_entity.id
_entity.type
_entity.pdbx_description
1 polymer ?
#
loop_
_entity_poly.entity_id
_entity_poly.type
_entity_poly.pdbx_seq_one_letter_code
_entity_poly.pdbx_strand_id
1 'polypeptide(L)'
;MLEELIVIGGGLAGSEAAWQAAELGVQVRLYEMRPQRSTPAHVSDRLAELVCSNSLGSSLPHKAPGLLKAELRGLGSLILACAEETAVPAGSSLAVDRNNFAALVTERIAAHPNIELVREEATAVPHTPCIIASGPLTSSALTESISQLTGQQYLYFYDALSPIVNYDTVNLDVAFRQSRYDKGEQEEGDYLNCPMTKEEYGRFHAALLQAETITLRQFEQEDPHFFEGCMPIEVMAGRGEDSLAFGPMRPVGLIDPRNGKRPYAVVQLRQDNLVGSLYNIVGFQTNLKWGDQRRVLRLIPGLENAEFMRYGMMHRNTYI
;
A
#
# COMPACT_ATOMS: atom_id res chain seq x y z
N MET A 1 -3.10 42.46 -1.97
CA MET A 1 -2.35 41.71 -0.94
C MET A 1 -1.78 40.50 -1.67
N LEU A 2 -0.51 40.17 -1.48
CA LEU A 2 0.01 38.89 -2.00
C LEU A 2 -0.81 37.79 -1.32
N GLU A 3 -1.45 36.94 -2.11
CA GLU A 3 -2.19 35.80 -1.58
C GLU A 3 -1.16 34.84 -0.95
N GLU A 4 -1.32 34.60 0.35
CA GLU A 4 -0.47 33.68 1.11
C GLU A 4 -1.10 32.28 1.06
N LEU A 5 -0.34 31.29 0.63
CA LEU A 5 -0.75 29.89 0.59
C LEU A 5 -0.14 29.13 1.77
N ILE A 6 -0.99 28.43 2.52
CA ILE A 6 -0.55 27.53 3.59
C ILE A 6 -0.43 26.12 3.02
N VAL A 7 0.74 25.48 3.20
CA VAL A 7 0.98 24.07 2.89
C VAL A 7 1.32 23.34 4.18
N ILE A 8 0.59 22.28 4.51
CA ILE A 8 0.77 21.52 5.75
C ILE A 8 1.41 20.17 5.45
N GLY A 9 2.62 19.95 5.98
CA GLY A 9 3.38 18.71 5.86
C GLY A 9 4.55 18.83 4.88
N GLY A 10 5.78 18.67 5.37
CA GLY A 10 7.02 18.76 4.61
C GLY A 10 7.44 17.47 3.90
N GLY A 11 6.49 16.60 3.54
CA GLY A 11 6.75 15.37 2.80
C GLY A 11 7.07 15.61 1.31
N LEU A 12 7.08 14.55 0.50
CA LEU A 12 7.29 14.67 -0.95
C LEU A 12 6.26 15.61 -1.60
N ALA A 13 4.97 15.39 -1.33
CA ALA A 13 3.88 16.19 -1.92
C ALA A 13 3.88 17.64 -1.45
N GLY A 14 4.05 17.89 -0.14
CA GLY A 14 4.02 19.26 0.38
C GLY A 14 5.25 20.08 0.00
N SER A 15 6.42 19.46 -0.07
CA SER A 15 7.63 20.15 -0.58
C SER A 15 7.47 20.52 -2.06
N GLU A 16 6.94 19.63 -2.90
CA GLU A 16 6.69 19.92 -4.30
C GLU A 16 5.58 20.99 -4.46
N ALA A 17 4.48 20.89 -3.71
CA ALA A 17 3.39 21.86 -3.77
C ALA A 17 3.85 23.27 -3.37
N ALA A 18 4.64 23.38 -2.28
CA ALA A 18 5.20 24.64 -1.85
C ALA A 18 6.14 25.23 -2.92
N TRP A 19 7.00 24.40 -3.51
CA TRP A 19 7.90 24.82 -4.58
C TRP A 19 7.15 25.34 -5.81
N GLN A 20 6.18 24.57 -6.31
CA GLN A 20 5.42 24.94 -7.50
C GLN A 20 4.63 26.24 -7.31
N ALA A 21 4.01 26.44 -6.15
CA ALA A 21 3.31 27.69 -5.84
C ALA A 21 4.29 28.88 -5.75
N ALA A 22 5.45 28.67 -5.13
CA ALA A 22 6.46 29.70 -4.94
C ALA A 22 7.14 30.14 -6.25
N GLU A 23 7.37 29.21 -7.19
CA GLU A 23 7.86 29.48 -8.55
C GLU A 23 6.85 30.28 -9.38
N LEU A 24 5.56 30.18 -9.07
CA LEU A 24 4.49 31.00 -9.65
C LEU A 24 4.34 32.38 -8.95
N GLY A 25 5.22 32.70 -7.99
CA GLY A 25 5.24 33.98 -7.28
C GLY A 25 4.30 34.07 -6.09
N VAL A 26 3.68 32.97 -5.65
CA VAL A 26 2.84 32.93 -4.44
C VAL A 26 3.73 32.88 -3.21
N GLN A 27 3.37 33.63 -2.16
CA GLN A 27 4.04 33.52 -0.86
C GLN A 27 3.52 32.28 -0.13
N VAL A 28 4.42 31.39 0.28
CA VAL A 28 4.06 30.09 0.86
C VAL A 28 4.55 29.98 2.30
N ARG A 29 3.67 29.50 3.18
CA ARG A 29 4.04 29.05 4.52
C ARG A 29 3.95 27.52 4.57
N LEU A 30 5.11 26.87 4.59
CA LEU A 30 5.21 25.41 4.64
C LEU A 30 5.38 24.98 6.10
N TYR A 31 4.35 24.36 6.66
CA TYR A 31 4.38 23.80 8.02
C TYR A 31 4.99 22.40 8.02
N GLU A 32 5.99 22.18 8.87
CA GLU A 32 6.56 20.87 9.15
C GLU A 32 6.72 20.70 10.66
N MET A 33 6.00 19.74 11.24
CA MET A 33 6.00 19.51 12.69
C MET A 33 7.34 18.96 13.19
N ARG A 34 8.13 18.29 12.33
CA ARG A 34 9.46 17.81 12.68
C ARG A 34 10.47 18.97 12.72
N PRO A 35 11.42 19.00 13.67
CA PRO A 35 11.69 17.97 14.67
C PRO A 35 10.88 18.08 15.96
N GLN A 36 10.12 19.16 16.16
CA GLN A 36 9.40 19.41 17.42
C GLN A 36 8.47 18.25 17.79
N ARG A 37 7.83 17.65 16.78
CA ARG A 37 7.04 16.42 16.89
C ARG A 37 7.45 15.44 15.80
N SER A 38 8.17 14.39 16.17
CA SER A 38 8.53 13.33 15.22
C SER A 38 7.39 12.31 15.05
N THR A 39 7.50 11.48 14.02
CA THR A 39 6.64 10.30 13.85
C THR A 39 7.44 9.02 14.09
N PRO A 40 6.77 7.86 14.28
CA PRO A 40 7.46 6.59 14.46
C PRO A 40 8.29 6.11 13.26
N ALA A 41 8.16 6.74 12.09
CA ALA A 41 8.85 6.34 10.85
C ALA A 41 10.00 7.29 10.47
N HIS A 42 9.91 8.56 10.85
CA HIS A 42 10.93 9.56 10.52
C HIS A 42 12.03 9.58 11.58
N VAL A 43 13.28 9.68 11.13
CA VAL A 43 14.47 9.73 11.98
C VAL A 43 15.22 11.05 11.88
N SER A 44 14.75 11.98 11.03
CA SER A 44 15.36 13.29 10.85
C SER A 44 14.35 14.43 10.91
N ASP A 45 14.88 15.65 10.91
CA ASP A 45 14.13 16.90 10.76
C ASP A 45 13.97 17.34 9.30
N ARG A 46 14.44 16.54 8.34
CA ARG A 46 14.52 16.94 6.94
C ARG A 46 13.19 16.76 6.21
N LEU A 47 12.96 17.65 5.25
CA LEU A 47 11.85 17.57 4.32
C LEU A 47 12.07 16.41 3.34
N ALA A 48 10.96 15.90 2.77
CA ALA A 48 10.96 14.81 1.78
C ALA A 48 11.74 13.54 2.21
N GLU A 49 11.85 13.27 3.51
CA GLU A 49 12.53 12.08 4.02
C GLU A 49 11.89 10.78 3.50
N LEU A 50 12.71 9.89 2.91
CA LEU A 50 12.27 8.59 2.41
C LEU A 50 12.32 7.53 3.52
N VAL A 51 11.16 7.22 4.13
CA VAL A 51 11.06 6.30 5.28
C VAL A 51 10.99 4.80 4.92
N CYS A 52 10.85 4.47 3.64
CA CYS A 52 10.74 3.09 3.16
C CYS A 52 11.82 2.79 2.10
N SER A 53 11.45 2.62 0.82
CA SER A 53 12.41 2.41 -0.27
C SER A 53 13.16 3.71 -0.61
N ASN A 54 14.41 3.59 -1.06
CA ASN A 54 15.15 4.71 -1.67
C ASN A 54 14.98 4.77 -3.20
N SER A 55 14.17 3.89 -3.78
CA SER A 55 13.83 3.89 -5.20
C SER A 55 12.53 4.64 -5.44
N LEU A 56 12.55 5.57 -6.40
CA LEU A 56 11.39 6.31 -6.91
C LEU A 56 10.79 5.62 -8.16
N GLY A 57 11.11 4.34 -8.36
CA GLY A 57 10.60 3.52 -9.45
C GLY A 57 11.31 3.71 -10.78
N SER A 58 10.80 3.04 -11.82
CA SER A 58 11.46 2.97 -13.14
C SER A 58 11.68 4.35 -13.79
N SER A 59 12.79 4.49 -14.49
CA SER A 59 13.11 5.64 -15.36
C SER A 59 12.81 5.39 -16.84
N LEU A 60 12.26 4.21 -17.18
CA LEU A 60 11.96 3.85 -18.57
C LEU A 60 10.67 4.53 -19.03
N PRO A 61 10.67 5.24 -20.19
CA PRO A 61 9.53 6.07 -20.60
C PRO A 61 8.27 5.26 -20.94
N HIS A 62 8.41 3.97 -21.28
CA HIS A 62 7.28 3.07 -21.55
C HIS A 62 6.69 2.43 -20.29
N LYS A 63 7.19 2.78 -19.09
CA LYS A 63 6.63 2.37 -17.80
C LYS A 63 5.97 3.56 -17.14
N ALA A 64 4.83 3.37 -16.47
CA ALA A 64 4.07 4.46 -15.85
C ALA A 64 4.91 5.36 -14.93
N PRO A 65 5.79 4.85 -14.03
CA PRO A 65 6.64 5.72 -13.22
C PRO A 65 7.69 6.51 -14.02
N GLY A 66 8.10 6.01 -15.19
CA GLY A 66 9.08 6.71 -16.04
C GLY A 66 8.40 7.79 -16.90
N LEU A 67 7.19 7.53 -17.39
CA LEU A 67 6.36 8.55 -18.04
C LEU A 67 6.06 9.71 -17.09
N LEU A 68 5.62 9.41 -15.86
CA LEU A 68 5.35 10.43 -14.84
C LEU A 68 6.61 11.30 -14.56
N LYS A 69 7.81 10.69 -14.49
CA LYS A 69 9.05 11.47 -14.34
C LYS A 69 9.31 12.37 -15.54
N ALA A 70 8.98 11.94 -16.76
CA ALA A 70 9.12 12.79 -17.93
C ALA A 70 8.20 14.02 -17.87
N GLU A 71 6.95 13.83 -17.43
CA GLU A 71 6.00 14.92 -17.21
C GLU A 71 6.48 15.87 -16.10
N LEU A 72 6.87 15.33 -14.94
CA LEU A 72 7.38 16.11 -13.81
C LEU A 72 8.63 16.91 -14.18
N ARG A 73 9.49 16.39 -15.05
CA ARG A 73 10.66 17.13 -15.56
C ARG A 73 10.23 18.31 -16.43
N GLY A 74 9.23 18.13 -17.28
CA GLY A 74 8.64 19.21 -18.08
C GLY A 74 7.97 20.30 -17.25
N LEU A 75 7.48 19.94 -16.06
CA LEU A 75 6.86 20.85 -15.10
C LEU A 75 7.86 21.45 -14.08
N GLY A 76 9.16 21.19 -14.22
CA GLY A 76 10.17 21.75 -13.32
C GLY A 76 10.09 21.22 -11.88
N SER A 77 9.84 19.92 -11.70
CA SER A 77 9.71 19.32 -10.36
C SER A 77 10.97 19.44 -9.51
N LEU A 78 10.82 19.96 -8.29
CA LEU A 78 11.88 20.03 -7.29
C LEU A 78 12.32 18.62 -6.85
N ILE A 79 11.35 17.77 -6.52
CA ILE A 79 11.59 16.42 -6.02
C ILE A 79 12.36 15.61 -7.06
N LEU A 80 11.98 15.69 -8.32
CA LEU A 80 12.67 14.96 -9.37
C LEU A 80 14.10 15.50 -9.59
N ALA A 81 14.29 16.82 -9.62
CA ALA A 81 15.62 17.42 -9.79
C ALA A 81 16.57 16.99 -8.65
N CYS A 82 16.13 17.09 -7.39
CA CYS A 82 16.90 16.64 -6.25
C CYS A 82 17.22 15.14 -6.31
N ALA A 83 16.26 14.33 -6.79
CA ALA A 83 16.45 12.89 -6.92
C ALA A 83 17.50 12.54 -8.00
N GLU A 84 17.51 13.25 -9.12
CA GLU A 84 18.49 13.05 -10.19
C GLU A 84 19.91 13.44 -9.73
N GLU A 85 20.05 14.52 -8.97
CA GLU A 85 21.34 14.99 -8.45
C GLU A 85 21.91 14.10 -7.35
N THR A 86 21.05 13.38 -6.64
CA THR A 86 21.44 12.48 -5.55
C THR A 86 21.29 11.01 -5.93
N ALA A 87 21.22 10.72 -7.23
CA ALA A 87 20.99 9.40 -7.76
C ALA A 87 22.14 8.44 -7.44
N VAL A 88 21.79 7.19 -7.12
CA VAL A 88 22.72 6.08 -6.93
C VAL A 88 22.41 4.96 -7.94
N PRO A 89 23.39 4.11 -8.30
CA PRO A 89 23.16 3.03 -9.27
C PRO A 89 22.01 2.09 -8.88
N ALA A 90 20.99 1.96 -9.74
CA ALA A 90 19.81 1.11 -9.48
C ALA A 90 19.18 0.52 -10.76
N GLY A 91 20.02 0.21 -11.76
CA GLY A 91 19.58 -0.38 -13.03
C GLY A 91 18.61 0.54 -13.79
N SER A 92 17.40 0.04 -14.07
CA SER A 92 16.37 0.79 -14.80
C SER A 92 15.48 1.68 -13.91
N SER A 93 15.82 1.84 -12.63
CA SER A 93 15.08 2.66 -11.66
C SER A 93 15.89 3.88 -11.24
N LEU A 94 15.20 4.95 -10.86
CA LEU A 94 15.81 6.08 -10.17
C LEU A 94 15.82 5.76 -8.68
N ALA A 95 16.99 5.47 -8.12
CA ALA A 95 17.18 5.40 -6.68
C ALA A 95 18.12 6.51 -6.21
N VAL A 96 17.98 6.92 -4.96
CA VAL A 96 18.69 8.06 -4.41
C VAL A 96 19.46 7.70 -3.14
N ASP A 97 20.48 8.48 -2.82
CA ASP A 97 20.99 8.57 -1.45
C ASP A 97 19.95 9.31 -0.59
N ARG A 98 19.30 8.60 0.34
CA ARG A 98 18.19 9.16 1.13
C ARG A 98 18.57 10.42 1.90
N ASN A 99 19.77 10.45 2.47
CA ASN A 99 20.21 11.53 3.34
C ASN A 99 20.53 12.78 2.54
N ASN A 100 21.26 12.60 1.44
CA ASN A 100 21.61 13.69 0.53
C ASN A 100 20.36 14.23 -0.18
N PHE A 101 19.45 13.35 -0.60
CA PHE A 101 18.18 13.72 -1.20
C PHE A 101 17.35 14.62 -0.28
N ALA A 102 17.08 14.17 0.95
CA ALA A 102 16.28 14.93 1.91
C ALA A 102 16.98 16.24 2.34
N ALA A 103 18.32 16.22 2.44
CA ALA A 103 19.09 17.44 2.72
C ALA A 103 18.94 18.47 1.60
N LEU A 104 19.10 18.04 0.35
CA LEU A 104 19.04 18.93 -0.82
C LEU A 104 17.64 19.53 -1.00
N VAL A 105 16.58 18.74 -0.81
CA VAL A 105 15.21 19.27 -0.81
C VAL A 105 15.03 20.32 0.30
N THR A 106 15.50 20.03 1.51
CA THR A 106 15.40 20.94 2.65
C THR A 106 16.15 22.25 2.40
N GLU A 107 17.36 22.17 1.86
CA GLU A 107 18.20 23.32 1.53
C GLU A 107 17.51 24.22 0.50
N ARG A 108 17.01 23.65 -0.59
CA ARG A 108 16.33 24.43 -1.65
C ARG A 108 15.07 25.11 -1.15
N ILE A 109 14.24 24.40 -0.39
CA ILE A 109 13.02 24.97 0.19
C ILE A 109 13.37 26.11 1.15
N ALA A 110 14.33 25.91 2.05
CA ALA A 110 14.70 26.91 3.04
C ALA A 110 15.37 28.15 2.42
N ALA A 111 16.01 28.01 1.26
CA ALA A 111 16.64 29.09 0.53
C ALA A 111 15.69 29.86 -0.41
N HIS A 112 14.48 29.35 -0.66
CA HIS A 112 13.57 29.95 -1.62
C HIS A 112 12.94 31.24 -1.05
N PRO A 113 13.02 32.40 -1.74
CA PRO A 113 12.62 33.70 -1.18
C PRO A 113 11.12 33.83 -0.93
N ASN A 114 10.30 33.04 -1.61
CA ASN A 114 8.84 33.01 -1.44
C ASN A 114 8.33 31.89 -0.53
N ILE A 115 9.23 31.15 0.15
CA ILE A 115 8.81 30.07 1.06
C ILE A 115 9.32 30.36 2.48
N GLU A 116 8.39 30.49 3.42
CA GLU A 116 8.67 30.44 4.84
C GLU A 116 8.50 28.99 5.33
N LEU A 117 9.59 28.36 5.77
CA LEU A 117 9.55 27.06 6.43
C LEU A 117 9.24 27.23 7.92
N VAL A 118 8.01 26.87 8.31
CA VAL A 118 7.51 26.97 9.69
C VAL A 118 7.66 25.62 10.38
N ARG A 119 8.50 25.57 11.42
CA ARG A 119 8.79 24.34 12.18
C ARG A 119 7.80 24.15 13.32
N GLU A 120 6.52 23.94 13.01
CA GLU A 120 5.44 23.81 13.99
C GLU A 120 4.40 22.78 13.53
N GLU A 121 3.71 22.17 14.50
CA GLU A 121 2.55 21.32 14.21
C GLU A 121 1.33 22.18 13.86
N ALA A 122 0.78 21.99 12.66
CA ALA A 122 -0.54 22.49 12.34
C ALA A 122 -1.61 21.59 12.97
N THR A 123 -2.35 22.11 13.93
CA THR A 123 -3.36 21.35 14.70
C THR A 123 -4.78 21.49 14.18
N ALA A 124 -5.02 22.44 13.26
CA ALA A 124 -6.32 22.72 12.68
C ALA A 124 -6.21 23.01 11.17
N VAL A 125 -7.27 22.68 10.43
CA VAL A 125 -7.40 23.07 9.02
C VAL A 125 -7.58 24.59 8.93
N PRO A 126 -6.74 25.32 8.18
CA PRO A 126 -6.89 26.75 7.98
C PRO A 126 -8.24 27.12 7.36
N HIS A 127 -8.78 28.28 7.74
CA HIS A 127 -9.99 28.84 7.11
C HIS A 127 -9.72 29.53 5.77
N THR A 128 -8.47 29.55 5.32
CA THR A 128 -8.02 30.07 4.03
C THR A 128 -7.73 28.91 3.06
N PRO A 129 -7.65 29.17 1.75
CA PRO A 129 -7.16 28.18 0.79
C PRO A 129 -5.81 27.61 1.24
N CYS A 130 -5.73 26.30 1.36
CA CYS A 130 -4.54 25.59 1.83
C CYS A 130 -4.39 24.23 1.15
N ILE A 131 -3.18 23.68 1.20
CA ILE A 131 -2.86 22.33 0.75
C ILE A 131 -2.49 21.50 1.98
N ILE A 132 -3.23 20.42 2.21
CA ILE A 132 -2.92 19.45 3.28
C ILE A 132 -2.17 18.28 2.65
N ALA A 133 -0.89 18.16 2.98
CA ALA A 133 0.05 17.15 2.50
C ALA A 133 0.79 16.45 3.66
N SER A 134 0.08 16.18 4.76
CA SER A 134 0.61 15.64 6.02
C SER A 134 0.98 14.15 5.97
N GLY A 135 0.70 13.47 4.86
CA GLY A 135 1.10 12.08 4.61
C GLY A 135 0.37 11.04 5.47
N PRO A 136 0.80 9.77 5.38
CA PRO A 136 0.07 8.64 5.99
C PRO A 136 0.08 8.65 7.53
N LEU A 137 0.99 9.41 8.13
CA LEU A 137 1.18 9.55 9.59
C LEU A 137 0.76 10.94 10.07
N THR A 138 -0.37 11.43 9.58
CA THR A 138 -0.94 12.72 9.98
C THR A 138 -1.17 12.76 11.49
N SER A 139 -0.84 13.89 12.14
CA SER A 139 -1.02 14.07 13.58
C SER A 139 -2.48 13.88 14.02
N SER A 140 -2.69 13.42 15.25
CA SER A 140 -4.04 13.22 15.81
C SER A 140 -4.88 14.50 15.78
N ALA A 141 -4.30 15.64 16.16
CA ALA A 141 -4.99 16.93 16.20
C ALA A 141 -5.48 17.36 14.81
N LEU A 142 -4.59 17.34 13.81
CA LEU A 142 -4.97 17.66 12.43
C LEU A 142 -6.01 16.67 11.86
N THR A 143 -5.88 15.37 12.18
CA THR A 143 -6.85 14.35 11.76
C THR A 143 -8.24 14.68 12.31
N GLU A 144 -8.34 15.02 13.60
CA GLU A 144 -9.61 15.40 14.23
C GLU A 144 -10.22 16.65 13.56
N SER A 145 -9.38 17.65 13.26
CA SER A 145 -9.84 18.86 12.57
C SER A 145 -10.36 18.58 11.15
N ILE A 146 -9.68 17.72 10.38
CA ILE A 146 -10.16 17.30 9.04
C ILE A 146 -11.46 16.49 9.17
N SER A 147 -11.60 15.64 10.19
CA SER A 147 -12.80 14.84 10.42
C SER A 147 -14.02 15.72 10.69
N GLN A 148 -13.83 16.77 11.51
CA GLN A 148 -14.87 17.77 11.78
C GLN A 148 -15.26 18.53 10.50
N LEU A 149 -14.30 18.88 9.64
CA LEU A 149 -14.56 19.61 8.40
C LEU A 149 -15.30 18.77 7.36
N THR A 150 -14.92 17.50 7.21
CA THR A 150 -15.48 16.58 6.21
C THR A 150 -16.81 15.95 6.65
N GLY A 151 -17.16 16.06 7.93
CA GLY A 151 -18.32 15.38 8.51
C GLY A 151 -18.14 13.86 8.63
N GLN A 152 -16.93 13.34 8.40
CA GLN A 152 -16.62 11.92 8.51
C GLN A 152 -16.02 11.59 9.87
N GLN A 153 -16.57 10.57 10.53
CA GLN A 153 -16.08 10.09 11.82
C GLN A 153 -14.72 9.36 11.71
N TYR A 154 -14.33 8.95 10.49
CA TYR A 154 -13.12 8.16 10.24
C TYR A 154 -12.38 8.68 9.01
N LEU A 155 -11.10 9.04 9.18
CA LEU A 155 -10.19 9.47 8.10
C LEU A 155 -8.97 8.55 8.06
N TYR A 156 -9.19 7.29 7.73
CA TYR A 156 -8.11 6.32 7.56
C TYR A 156 -8.53 5.25 6.56
N PHE A 157 -7.56 4.75 5.81
CA PHE A 157 -7.68 3.54 5.01
C PHE A 157 -6.62 2.53 5.47
N TYR A 158 -6.97 1.25 5.49
CA TYR A 158 -6.00 0.19 5.71
C TYR A 158 -5.53 -0.31 4.34
N ASP A 159 -4.25 -0.10 4.02
CA ASP A 159 -3.68 -0.76 2.84
C ASP A 159 -3.52 -2.24 3.17
N ALA A 160 -4.23 -3.07 2.42
CA ALA A 160 -4.34 -4.50 2.66
C ALA A 160 -3.81 -5.24 1.44
N LEU A 161 -2.56 -5.64 1.51
CA LEU A 161 -1.88 -6.36 0.44
C LEU A 161 -2.12 -7.85 0.60
N SER A 162 -2.62 -8.48 -0.45
CA SER A 162 -2.63 -9.93 -0.60
C SER A 162 -1.30 -10.42 -1.22
N PRO A 163 -0.86 -11.66 -0.90
CA PRO A 163 0.32 -12.25 -1.50
C PRO A 163 0.22 -12.39 -3.04
N ILE A 164 1.35 -12.27 -3.72
CA ILE A 164 1.48 -12.50 -5.17
C ILE A 164 2.40 -13.70 -5.40
N VAL A 165 1.97 -14.59 -6.30
CA VAL A 165 2.71 -15.78 -6.73
C VAL A 165 3.16 -15.65 -8.19
N ASN A 166 4.29 -16.29 -8.52
CA ASN A 166 4.76 -16.47 -9.88
C ASN A 166 3.93 -17.58 -10.58
N TYR A 167 3.32 -17.26 -11.71
CA TYR A 167 2.47 -18.19 -12.49
C TYR A 167 3.18 -19.50 -12.81
N ASP A 168 4.45 -19.43 -13.22
CA ASP A 168 5.23 -20.60 -13.66
C ASP A 168 5.49 -21.62 -12.53
N THR A 169 5.21 -21.24 -11.29
CA THR A 169 5.38 -22.09 -10.10
C THR A 169 4.06 -22.64 -9.54
N VAL A 170 2.93 -22.29 -10.16
CA VAL A 170 1.61 -22.84 -9.83
C VAL A 170 1.46 -24.19 -10.49
N ASN A 171 1.04 -25.20 -9.73
CA ASN A 171 0.78 -26.54 -10.26
C ASN A 171 -0.60 -26.59 -10.94
N LEU A 172 -0.58 -26.52 -12.27
CA LEU A 172 -1.77 -26.52 -13.13
C LEU A 172 -2.38 -27.92 -13.35
N ASP A 173 -1.75 -28.99 -12.86
CA ASP A 173 -2.41 -30.31 -12.77
C ASP A 173 -3.45 -30.35 -11.65
N VAL A 174 -3.38 -29.38 -10.72
CA VAL A 174 -4.30 -29.22 -9.59
C VAL A 174 -5.18 -27.99 -9.78
N ALA A 175 -4.57 -26.84 -10.07
CA ALA A 175 -5.29 -25.59 -10.27
C ALA A 175 -5.97 -25.57 -11.64
N PHE A 176 -7.21 -25.07 -11.71
CA PHE A 176 -7.97 -25.01 -12.96
C PHE A 176 -8.51 -23.61 -13.22
N ARG A 177 -8.65 -23.27 -14.50
CA ARG A 177 -9.14 -21.96 -14.93
C ARG A 177 -10.66 -21.98 -15.06
N GLN A 178 -11.33 -21.06 -14.37
CA GLN A 178 -12.78 -20.89 -14.45
C GLN A 178 -13.23 -19.59 -13.79
N SER A 179 -14.18 -18.87 -14.40
CA SER A 179 -14.96 -17.83 -13.73
C SER A 179 -16.24 -18.42 -13.15
N ARG A 180 -16.72 -17.87 -12.03
CA ARG A 180 -17.95 -18.36 -11.40
C ARG A 180 -19.13 -18.26 -12.37
N TYR A 181 -19.90 -19.34 -12.50
CA TYR A 181 -21.06 -19.41 -13.41
C TYR A 181 -20.70 -19.15 -14.90
N ASP A 182 -19.45 -19.38 -15.28
CA ASP A 182 -18.92 -19.18 -16.64
C ASP A 182 -19.13 -17.75 -17.17
N LYS A 183 -19.13 -16.76 -16.26
CA LYS A 183 -19.16 -15.33 -16.59
C LYS A 183 -17.78 -14.72 -16.40
N GLY A 184 -17.00 -14.62 -17.47
CA GLY A 184 -15.69 -13.99 -17.49
C GLY A 184 -15.43 -13.22 -18.79
N GLU A 185 -14.36 -12.43 -18.81
CA GLU A 185 -13.91 -11.73 -20.03
C GLU A 185 -13.18 -12.67 -20.99
N GLN A 186 -12.55 -13.73 -20.45
CA GLN A 186 -11.85 -14.75 -21.22
C GLN A 186 -12.68 -16.02 -21.34
N GLU A 187 -12.61 -16.70 -22.50
CA GLU A 187 -13.36 -17.94 -22.77
C GLU A 187 -13.06 -19.05 -21.75
N GLU A 188 -11.83 -19.12 -21.23
CA GLU A 188 -11.42 -20.10 -20.21
C GLU A 188 -11.64 -19.61 -18.75
N GLY A 189 -12.09 -18.37 -18.55
CA GLY A 189 -12.33 -17.75 -17.24
C GLY A 189 -11.15 -16.95 -16.68
N ASP A 190 -11.40 -15.95 -15.83
CA ASP A 190 -10.42 -14.93 -15.44
C ASP A 190 -9.57 -15.31 -14.22
N TYR A 191 -9.89 -16.44 -13.58
CA TYR A 191 -9.28 -16.88 -12.33
C TYR A 191 -8.70 -18.29 -12.45
N LEU A 192 -7.53 -18.51 -11.85
CA LEU A 192 -7.10 -19.86 -11.48
C LEU A 192 -7.71 -20.22 -10.14
N ASN A 193 -8.19 -21.44 -10.02
CA ASN A 193 -8.90 -21.94 -8.86
C ASN A 193 -8.10 -23.11 -8.28
N CYS A 194 -7.68 -22.98 -7.04
CA CYS A 194 -6.98 -24.00 -6.27
C CYS A 194 -8.01 -24.70 -5.35
N PRO A 195 -8.59 -25.85 -5.77
CA PRO A 195 -9.64 -26.52 -5.01
C PRO A 195 -9.08 -27.20 -3.76
N MET A 196 -9.90 -27.26 -2.71
CA MET A 196 -9.58 -27.98 -1.47
C MET A 196 -10.67 -28.99 -1.11
N THR A 197 -10.25 -30.15 -0.60
CA THR A 197 -11.13 -31.04 0.16
C THR A 197 -11.42 -30.47 1.55
N LYS A 198 -12.36 -31.09 2.27
CA LYS A 198 -12.68 -30.69 3.65
C LYS A 198 -11.48 -30.87 4.58
N GLU A 199 -10.70 -31.93 4.38
CA GLU A 199 -9.51 -32.25 5.16
C GLU A 199 -8.38 -31.27 4.88
N GLU A 200 -8.15 -30.92 3.61
CA GLU A 200 -7.16 -29.91 3.21
C GLU A 200 -7.51 -28.54 3.78
N TYR A 201 -8.78 -28.14 3.66
CA TYR A 201 -9.30 -26.93 4.27
C TYR A 201 -9.08 -26.90 5.78
N GLY A 202 -9.40 -27.99 6.49
CA GLY A 202 -9.22 -28.09 7.94
C GLY A 202 -7.74 -27.95 8.35
N ARG A 203 -6.81 -28.54 7.59
CA ARG A 203 -5.37 -28.36 7.84
C ARG A 203 -4.92 -26.91 7.61
N PHE A 204 -5.38 -26.27 6.54
CA PHE A 204 -5.07 -24.89 6.23
C PHE A 204 -5.62 -23.92 7.29
N HIS A 205 -6.88 -24.10 7.69
CA HIS A 205 -7.54 -23.31 8.74
C HIS A 205 -6.81 -23.44 10.08
N ALA A 206 -6.48 -24.65 10.51
CA ALA A 206 -5.70 -24.86 11.74
C ALA A 206 -4.31 -24.21 11.67
N ALA A 207 -3.65 -24.27 10.52
CA ALA A 207 -2.34 -23.66 10.33
C ALA A 207 -2.39 -22.12 10.36
N LEU A 208 -3.47 -21.51 9.85
CA LEU A 208 -3.71 -20.06 9.96
C LEU A 208 -3.88 -19.62 11.41
N LEU A 209 -4.67 -20.36 12.20
CA LEU A 209 -4.91 -20.02 13.62
C LEU A 209 -3.66 -20.12 14.50
N GLN A 210 -2.70 -20.96 14.09
CA GLN A 210 -1.44 -21.17 14.82
C GLN A 210 -0.29 -20.30 14.30
N ALA A 211 -0.49 -19.57 13.22
CA ALA A 211 0.57 -18.79 12.58
C ALA A 211 0.85 -17.49 13.35
N GLU A 212 2.12 -17.09 13.39
CA GLU A 212 2.54 -15.86 14.04
C GLU A 212 2.14 -14.64 13.19
N THR A 213 1.48 -13.68 13.82
CA THR A 213 1.19 -12.37 13.25
C THR A 213 2.24 -11.35 13.64
N ILE A 214 2.36 -10.30 12.84
CA ILE A 214 3.05 -9.07 13.22
C ILE A 214 2.26 -8.46 14.38
N THR A 215 2.96 -8.09 15.45
CA THR A 215 2.35 -7.46 16.62
C THR A 215 1.78 -6.10 16.22
N LEU A 216 0.44 -6.00 16.25
CA LEU A 216 -0.27 -4.74 16.12
C LEU A 216 0.10 -3.82 17.29
N ARG A 217 0.21 -2.52 17.03
CA ARG A 217 0.45 -1.53 18.08
C ARG A 217 -0.74 -1.47 19.03
N GLN A 218 -0.54 -1.04 20.28
CA GLN A 218 -1.56 -1.12 21.33
C GLN A 218 -2.91 -0.47 20.95
N PHE A 219 -2.89 0.71 20.31
CA PHE A 219 -4.11 1.39 19.86
C PHE A 219 -4.87 0.63 18.75
N GLU A 220 -4.21 -0.26 18.01
CA GLU A 220 -4.81 -1.11 16.96
C GLU A 220 -5.52 -2.33 17.56
N GLN A 221 -5.10 -2.74 18.76
CA GLN A 221 -5.73 -3.85 19.50
C GLN A 221 -6.99 -3.40 20.26
N GLU A 222 -7.10 -2.10 20.58
CA GLU A 222 -8.17 -1.52 21.39
C GLU A 222 -9.43 -1.14 20.56
N ASP A 223 -9.36 -1.15 19.22
CA ASP A 223 -10.51 -0.89 18.35
C ASP A 223 -11.20 -2.21 17.91
N PRO A 224 -12.41 -2.52 18.39
CA PRO A 224 -13.13 -3.73 18.00
C PRO A 224 -13.54 -3.76 16.52
N HIS A 225 -13.56 -2.61 15.83
CA HIS A 225 -13.88 -2.49 14.40
C HIS A 225 -12.62 -2.44 13.52
N PHE A 226 -11.42 -2.65 14.09
CA PHE A 226 -10.11 -2.51 13.43
C PHE A 226 -10.01 -3.19 12.06
N PHE A 227 -10.77 -4.26 11.83
CA PHE A 227 -10.75 -5.06 10.60
C PHE A 227 -12.06 -5.10 9.81
N GLU A 228 -13.08 -4.32 10.18
CA GLU A 228 -14.42 -4.48 9.60
C GLU A 228 -14.56 -3.97 8.16
N GLY A 229 -13.66 -3.07 7.71
CA GLY A 229 -13.57 -2.66 6.30
C GLY A 229 -12.71 -3.58 5.42
N CYS A 230 -11.73 -4.27 6.01
CA CYS A 230 -10.85 -5.22 5.33
C CYS A 230 -10.23 -6.15 6.36
N MET A 231 -10.56 -7.45 6.32
CA MET A 231 -10.23 -8.39 7.38
C MET A 231 -9.07 -9.32 7.01
N PRO A 232 -8.02 -9.45 7.84
CA PRO A 232 -6.99 -10.44 7.64
C PRO A 232 -7.58 -11.84 7.61
N ILE A 233 -7.05 -12.69 6.73
CA ILE A 233 -7.49 -14.08 6.55
C ILE A 233 -7.41 -14.87 7.87
N GLU A 234 -6.39 -14.63 8.69
CA GLU A 234 -6.21 -15.28 9.99
C GLU A 234 -7.24 -14.84 11.05
N VAL A 235 -7.70 -13.59 10.99
CA VAL A 235 -8.75 -13.07 11.88
C VAL A 235 -10.10 -13.62 11.45
N MET A 236 -10.35 -13.69 10.14
CA MET A 236 -11.57 -14.30 9.60
C MET A 236 -11.65 -15.79 9.94
N ALA A 237 -10.53 -16.51 9.89
CA ALA A 237 -10.45 -17.91 10.31
C ALA A 237 -10.85 -18.08 11.79
N GLY A 238 -10.48 -17.14 12.65
CA GLY A 238 -10.83 -17.16 14.09
C GLY A 238 -12.32 -16.98 14.40
N ARG A 239 -13.13 -16.52 13.44
CA ARG A 239 -14.57 -16.30 13.63
C ARG A 239 -15.42 -17.57 13.50
N GLY A 240 -14.82 -18.66 13.05
CA GLY A 240 -15.51 -19.94 12.91
C GLY A 240 -14.82 -20.87 11.92
N GLU A 241 -15.08 -22.16 12.06
CA GLU A 241 -14.48 -23.19 11.20
C GLU A 241 -14.83 -22.98 9.72
N ASP A 242 -16.06 -22.59 9.39
CA ASP A 242 -16.51 -22.41 8.01
C ASP A 242 -16.43 -20.95 7.51
N SER A 243 -15.91 -20.01 8.31
CA SER A 243 -15.91 -18.58 7.97
C SER A 243 -15.21 -18.29 6.64
N LEU A 244 -14.09 -18.97 6.36
CA LEU A 244 -13.37 -18.79 5.09
C LEU A 244 -14.13 -19.39 3.91
N ALA A 245 -14.75 -20.57 4.09
CA ALA A 245 -15.55 -21.26 3.07
C ALA A 245 -16.85 -20.52 2.71
N PHE A 246 -17.35 -19.65 3.59
CA PHE A 246 -18.44 -18.71 3.28
C PHE A 246 -17.96 -17.35 2.77
N GLY A 247 -16.69 -16.99 3.01
CA GLY A 247 -16.06 -15.75 2.59
C GLY A 247 -15.14 -15.91 1.37
N PRO A 248 -13.83 -15.60 1.50
CA PRO A 248 -12.90 -15.53 0.36
C PRO A 248 -12.66 -16.89 -0.30
N MET A 249 -12.90 -18.00 0.41
CA MET A 249 -12.67 -19.36 -0.11
C MET A 249 -13.94 -20.05 -0.61
N ARG A 250 -15.00 -19.28 -0.87
CA ARG A 250 -16.31 -19.81 -1.26
C ARG A 250 -16.26 -20.56 -2.59
N PRO A 251 -16.70 -21.83 -2.70
CA PRO A 251 -16.60 -22.62 -3.95
C PRO A 251 -17.80 -22.46 -4.89
N VAL A 252 -18.76 -21.58 -4.58
CA VAL A 252 -20.02 -21.47 -5.32
C VAL A 252 -19.79 -21.04 -6.77
N GLY A 253 -20.39 -21.79 -7.71
CA GLY A 253 -20.30 -21.52 -9.15
C GLY A 253 -19.07 -22.13 -9.83
N LEU A 254 -18.33 -23.02 -9.14
CA LEU A 254 -17.13 -23.69 -9.65
C LEU A 254 -17.28 -25.21 -9.56
N ILE A 255 -16.73 -25.92 -10.53
CA ILE A 255 -16.70 -27.38 -10.59
C ILE A 255 -15.27 -27.83 -10.83
N ASP A 256 -14.72 -28.67 -9.97
CA ASP A 256 -13.37 -29.22 -10.15
C ASP A 256 -13.41 -30.23 -11.32
N PRO A 257 -12.68 -29.97 -12.42
CA PRO A 257 -12.73 -30.82 -13.60
C PRO A 257 -12.18 -32.23 -13.36
N ARG A 258 -11.36 -32.43 -12.32
CA ARG A 258 -10.74 -33.73 -12.01
C ARG A 258 -11.74 -34.74 -11.46
N ASN A 259 -12.81 -34.27 -10.83
CA ASN A 259 -13.81 -35.14 -10.20
C ASN A 259 -15.27 -34.77 -10.52
N GLY A 260 -15.49 -33.68 -11.26
CA GLY A 260 -16.82 -33.22 -11.69
C GLY A 260 -17.71 -32.72 -10.55
N LYS A 261 -17.14 -32.40 -9.38
CA LYS A 261 -17.88 -31.98 -8.18
C LYS A 261 -17.46 -30.57 -7.76
N ARG A 262 -18.35 -29.90 -7.03
CA ARG A 262 -18.02 -28.65 -6.35
C ARG A 262 -17.02 -28.94 -5.22
N PRO A 263 -15.87 -28.23 -5.15
CA PRO A 263 -14.92 -28.40 -4.05
C PRO A 263 -15.51 -27.92 -2.71
N TYR A 264 -14.89 -28.29 -1.58
CA TYR A 264 -15.33 -27.82 -0.26
C TYR A 264 -15.03 -26.32 -0.08
N ALA A 265 -13.83 -25.93 -0.49
CA ALA A 265 -13.34 -24.55 -0.52
C ALA A 265 -12.43 -24.36 -1.73
N VAL A 266 -12.15 -23.12 -2.10
CA VAL A 266 -11.29 -22.77 -3.24
C VAL A 266 -10.44 -21.56 -2.90
N VAL A 267 -9.18 -21.52 -3.33
CA VAL A 267 -8.41 -20.28 -3.36
C VAL A 267 -8.34 -19.79 -4.80
N GLN A 268 -8.78 -18.55 -5.04
CA GLN A 268 -8.76 -17.96 -6.38
C GLN A 268 -7.51 -17.11 -6.57
N LEU A 269 -6.86 -17.24 -7.72
CA LEU A 269 -5.75 -16.42 -8.15
C LEU A 269 -6.20 -15.56 -9.33
N ARG A 270 -5.94 -14.26 -9.28
CA ARG A 270 -6.25 -13.32 -10.37
C ARG A 270 -4.96 -12.80 -10.98
N GLN A 271 -4.93 -12.70 -12.30
CA GLN A 271 -3.81 -12.08 -13.02
C GLN A 271 -3.57 -10.65 -12.49
N ASP A 272 -2.32 -10.37 -12.14
CA ASP A 272 -1.90 -9.10 -11.51
C ASP A 272 -1.19 -8.16 -12.50
N ASN A 273 -0.52 -8.71 -13.52
CA ASN A 273 0.18 -7.94 -14.54
C ASN A 273 -0.28 -8.30 -15.97
N LEU A 274 -0.07 -7.37 -16.91
CA LEU A 274 -0.53 -7.54 -18.30
C LEU A 274 0.04 -8.77 -19.01
N VAL A 275 1.28 -9.16 -18.68
CA VAL A 275 1.97 -10.30 -19.31
C VAL A 275 1.49 -11.64 -18.72
N GLY A 276 0.81 -11.64 -17.58
CA GLY A 276 0.30 -12.86 -16.95
C GLY A 276 1.36 -13.68 -16.23
N SER A 277 2.49 -13.09 -15.83
CA SER A 277 3.51 -13.79 -15.05
C SER A 277 3.28 -13.74 -13.54
N LEU A 278 2.41 -12.83 -13.08
CA LEU A 278 2.14 -12.61 -11.66
C LEU A 278 0.65 -12.77 -11.37
N TYR A 279 0.35 -13.48 -10.29
CA TYR A 279 -1.01 -13.73 -9.85
C TYR A 279 -1.20 -13.38 -8.39
N ASN A 280 -2.23 -12.58 -8.10
CA ASN A 280 -2.63 -12.19 -6.76
C ASN A 280 -3.57 -13.24 -6.14
N ILE A 281 -3.34 -13.62 -4.88
CA ILE A 281 -4.24 -14.50 -4.13
C ILE A 281 -5.44 -13.69 -3.64
N VAL A 282 -6.63 -13.95 -4.18
CA VAL A 282 -7.81 -13.11 -3.98
C VAL A 282 -8.35 -13.23 -2.56
N GLY A 283 -8.46 -12.11 -1.85
CA GLY A 283 -9.06 -12.04 -0.50
C GLY A 283 -8.17 -12.55 0.62
N PHE A 284 -6.85 -12.61 0.39
CA PHE A 284 -5.84 -13.14 1.30
C PHE A 284 -4.96 -12.04 1.93
N GLN A 285 -5.52 -10.84 2.13
CA GLN A 285 -4.89 -9.84 2.98
C GLN A 285 -4.58 -10.43 4.36
N THR A 286 -3.40 -10.11 4.90
CA THR A 286 -2.88 -10.78 6.09
C THR A 286 -1.84 -9.95 6.84
N ASN A 287 -1.76 -10.17 8.16
CA ASN A 287 -0.70 -9.70 9.06
C ASN A 287 0.23 -10.82 9.51
N LEU A 288 0.13 -12.02 8.94
CA LEU A 288 1.07 -13.10 9.23
C LEU A 288 2.52 -12.67 8.94
N LYS A 289 3.47 -13.10 9.77
CA LYS A 289 4.89 -12.94 9.47
C LYS A 289 5.24 -13.68 8.19
N TRP A 290 6.20 -13.18 7.40
CA TRP A 290 6.51 -13.75 6.09
C TRP A 290 6.91 -15.23 6.11
N GLY A 291 7.61 -15.68 7.16
CA GLY A 291 7.95 -17.09 7.35
C GLY A 291 6.71 -17.98 7.45
N ASP A 292 5.70 -17.53 8.19
CA ASP A 292 4.44 -18.23 8.31
C ASP A 292 3.54 -18.09 7.10
N GLN A 293 3.53 -16.94 6.43
CA GLN A 293 2.86 -16.83 5.13
C GLN A 293 3.38 -17.88 4.15
N ARG A 294 4.71 -18.01 4.01
CA ARG A 294 5.30 -19.04 3.15
C ARG A 294 4.87 -20.44 3.55
N ARG A 295 4.90 -20.77 4.84
CA ARG A 295 4.55 -22.10 5.37
C ARG A 295 3.07 -22.43 5.15
N VAL A 296 2.19 -21.50 5.50
CA VAL A 296 0.74 -21.71 5.49
C VAL A 296 0.18 -21.68 4.08
N LEU A 297 0.60 -20.72 3.24
CA LEU A 297 0.10 -20.61 1.86
C LEU A 297 0.51 -21.81 0.99
N ARG A 298 1.63 -22.48 1.29
CA ARG A 298 2.04 -23.73 0.62
C ARG A 298 1.20 -24.96 0.99
N LEU A 299 0.30 -24.85 1.96
CA LEU A 299 -0.70 -25.89 2.23
C LEU A 299 -1.87 -25.85 1.24
N ILE A 300 -1.98 -24.79 0.44
CA ILE A 300 -3.01 -24.65 -0.59
C ILE A 300 -2.64 -25.58 -1.76
N PRO A 301 -3.52 -26.52 -2.16
CA PRO A 301 -3.27 -27.39 -3.30
C PRO A 301 -3.04 -26.58 -4.56
N GLY A 302 -1.97 -26.88 -5.30
CA GLY A 302 -1.55 -26.10 -6.46
C GLY A 302 -0.44 -25.07 -6.15
N LEU A 303 -0.22 -24.73 -4.87
CA LEU A 303 0.78 -23.75 -4.43
C LEU A 303 1.90 -24.34 -3.58
N GLU A 304 2.04 -25.66 -3.54
CA GLU A 304 2.99 -26.37 -2.65
C GLU A 304 4.44 -25.92 -2.90
N ASN A 305 4.75 -25.64 -4.17
CA ASN A 305 6.06 -25.18 -4.63
C ASN A 305 6.06 -23.72 -5.09
N ALA A 306 4.98 -22.97 -4.85
CA ALA A 306 4.86 -21.61 -5.34
C ALA A 306 6.01 -20.71 -4.85
N GLU A 307 6.46 -19.85 -5.76
CA GLU A 307 7.35 -18.73 -5.49
C GLU A 307 6.52 -17.48 -5.22
N PHE A 308 6.66 -16.94 -4.00
CA PHE A 308 5.97 -15.73 -3.59
C PHE A 308 6.83 -14.52 -3.97
N MET A 309 6.37 -13.76 -4.96
CA MET A 309 7.04 -12.54 -5.43
C MET A 309 6.80 -11.37 -4.48
N ARG A 310 5.68 -11.40 -3.74
CA ARG A 310 5.35 -10.44 -2.68
C ARG A 310 4.52 -11.13 -1.61
N TYR A 311 4.85 -10.87 -0.34
CA TYR A 311 4.04 -11.29 0.79
C TYR A 311 2.95 -10.27 1.10
N GLY A 312 1.85 -10.74 1.69
CA GLY A 312 0.77 -9.89 2.17
C GLY A 312 1.18 -9.09 3.40
N MET A 313 0.47 -7.98 3.62
CA MET A 313 0.76 -7.03 4.68
C MET A 313 -0.45 -6.12 4.90
N MET A 314 -0.76 -5.76 6.14
CA MET A 314 -1.74 -4.71 6.42
C MET A 314 -1.11 -3.54 7.17
N HIS A 315 -1.33 -2.33 6.67
CA HIS A 315 -0.82 -1.10 7.25
C HIS A 315 -1.91 -0.03 7.33
N ARG A 316 -1.98 0.66 8.47
CA ARG A 316 -2.85 1.83 8.64
C ARG A 316 -2.23 3.05 7.96
N ASN A 317 -2.95 3.66 7.04
CA ASN A 317 -2.61 4.95 6.44
C ASN A 317 -3.74 5.95 6.66
N THR A 318 -3.45 7.13 7.22
CA THR A 318 -4.40 8.24 7.20
C THR A 318 -4.53 8.77 5.76
N TYR A 319 -5.76 8.80 5.22
CA TYR A 319 -6.09 9.29 3.88
C TYR A 319 -7.56 9.77 3.87
N ILE A 320 -7.93 10.62 2.90
CA ILE A 320 -9.29 11.15 2.68
C ILE A 320 -9.89 10.51 1.42
#